data_AF-A0A8S1HJN6-F1
#
_entry.id   AF-A0A8S1HJN6-F1
#
_cell.length_a   1.000
_cell.length_b   1.000
_cell.length_c   1.000
_cell.angle_alpha   90.00
_cell.angle_beta   90.00
_cell.angle_gamma   90.00
#
_symmetry.space_group_name_H-M   'P 1'
#
loop_
_entity.id
_entity.type
_entity.pdbx_description
1 polymer ?
#
loop_
_entity_poly.entity_id
_entity_poly.type
_entity_poly.pdbx_seq_one_letter_code
_entity_poly.pdbx_strand_id
1 'polypeptide(L)'
;MTVDSVQTLQKAYEHVDDIDLFPGIMSETPVKGALVGPTLSCIIGEQMQRLKKCDRFYYETSDRMIRFTSDQLAEIRKTSMARIICDNSAYASRIQSNVFLMPDDLVNSPMKCSEISGMDFTKWAERDYCVVDGRIVSMGKTRNITPCVSCTCTLEGVG
;
A
#
# COMPACT_ATOMS: atom_id res chain seq x y z
N MET A 1 -26.09 0.35 16.14
CA MET A 1 -27.25 0.87 15.41
C MET A 1 -27.96 1.87 16.31
N THR A 2 -28.46 2.99 15.77
CA THR A 2 -29.23 3.96 16.57
C THR A 2 -30.66 3.48 16.75
N VAL A 3 -31.36 3.99 17.77
CA VAL A 3 -32.78 3.65 18.02
C VAL A 3 -33.65 4.02 16.83
N ASP A 4 -33.37 5.16 16.18
CA ASP A 4 -34.09 5.64 15.00
C ASP A 4 -33.94 4.70 13.79
N SER A 5 -32.72 4.19 13.54
CA SER A 5 -32.48 3.20 12.49
C SER A 5 -33.24 1.90 12.77
N VAL A 6 -33.28 1.42 14.02
CA VAL A 6 -34.06 0.23 14.40
C VAL A 6 -35.54 0.43 14.10
N GLN A 7 -36.12 1.57 14.52
CA GLN A 7 -37.54 1.87 14.29
C GLN A 7 -37.88 1.99 12.81
N THR A 8 -36.96 2.53 12.01
CA THR A 8 -37.13 2.65 10.56
C THR A 8 -37.11 1.28 9.89
N LEU A 9 -36.16 0.42 10.25
CA LEU A 9 -36.07 -0.95 9.71
C LEU A 9 -37.30 -1.80 10.12
N GLN A 10 -37.78 -1.67 11.35
CA GLN A 10 -39.00 -2.35 11.83
C GLN A 10 -40.26 -1.95 11.07
N LYS A 11 -40.33 -0.74 10.50
CA LYS A 11 -41.46 -0.31 9.67
C LYS A 11 -41.36 -0.84 8.24
N ALA A 12 -40.14 -1.11 7.77
CA ALA A 12 -39.87 -1.51 6.39
C ALA A 12 -39.89 -3.03 6.21
N TYR A 13 -39.45 -3.79 7.22
CA TYR A 13 -39.31 -5.24 7.17
C TYR A 13 -40.17 -5.91 8.26
N GLU A 14 -40.82 -7.03 7.92
CA GLU A 14 -41.66 -7.77 8.86
C GLU A 14 -40.83 -8.53 9.89
N HIS A 15 -39.74 -9.18 9.45
CA HIS A 15 -38.79 -9.87 10.31
C HIS A 15 -37.36 -9.36 10.12
N VAL A 16 -36.51 -9.54 11.12
CA VAL A 16 -35.09 -9.12 11.06
C VAL A 16 -34.30 -9.87 9.99
N ASP A 17 -34.71 -11.10 9.67
CA ASP A 17 -34.07 -11.94 8.65
C ASP A 17 -34.42 -11.50 7.21
N ASP A 18 -35.44 -10.64 7.06
CA ASP A 18 -35.83 -10.09 5.76
C ASP A 18 -35.02 -8.84 5.39
N ILE A 19 -34.22 -8.30 6.32
CA ILE A 19 -33.44 -7.09 6.12
C ILE A 19 -32.36 -7.37 5.08
N ASP A 20 -32.43 -6.67 3.95
CA ASP A 20 -31.39 -6.72 2.92
C ASP A 20 -30.02 -6.31 3.50
N LEU A 21 -28.97 -6.93 2.98
CA LEU A 21 -27.61 -6.71 3.49
C LEU A 21 -27.25 -5.22 3.55
N PHE A 22 -27.50 -4.46 2.48
CA PHE A 22 -27.09 -3.06 2.36
C PHE A 22 -27.72 -2.13 3.42
N PRO A 23 -29.06 -2.06 3.58
CA PRO A 23 -29.65 -1.25 4.64
C PRO A 23 -29.28 -1.76 6.04
N GLY A 24 -29.09 -3.07 6.23
CA GLY A 24 -28.60 -3.64 7.49
C GLY A 24 -27.23 -3.12 7.87
N ILE A 25 -26.21 -3.31 7.01
CA ILE A 25 -24.82 -2.91 7.30
C ILE A 25 -24.63 -1.39 7.39
N MET A 26 -25.41 -0.60 6.64
CA MET A 26 -25.35 0.87 6.70
C MET A 26 -25.97 1.42 7.99
N SER A 27 -26.84 0.66 8.63
CA SER A 27 -27.48 1.04 9.89
C SER A 27 -26.62 0.66 11.12
N GLU A 28 -25.57 -0.14 10.94
CA GLU A 28 -24.67 -0.50 12.03
C GLU A 28 -23.88 0.70 12.57
N THR A 29 -23.52 0.67 13.85
CA THR A 29 -22.64 1.70 14.41
C THR A 29 -21.20 1.39 14.00
N PRO A 30 -20.45 2.37 13.46
CA PRO A 30 -19.06 2.16 13.10
C PRO A 30 -18.21 1.66 14.27
N VAL A 31 -17.26 0.78 13.98
CA VAL A 31 -16.24 0.36 14.96
C VAL A 31 -15.34 1.55 15.27
N LYS A 32 -14.82 1.65 16.51
CA LYS A 32 -13.94 2.76 16.93
C LYS A 32 -12.75 2.92 15.97
N GLY A 33 -12.66 4.09 15.34
CA GLY A 33 -11.59 4.42 14.38
C GLY A 33 -11.84 3.93 12.94
N ALA A 34 -12.99 3.30 12.67
CA ALA A 34 -13.41 2.89 11.34
C ALA A 34 -14.62 3.72 10.87
N LEU A 35 -14.88 3.67 9.56
CA LEU A 35 -16.06 4.30 8.95
C LEU A 35 -17.25 3.34 8.81
N VAL A 36 -17.06 2.06 9.13
CA VAL A 36 -18.03 1.00 8.87
C VAL A 36 -18.29 0.16 10.13
N GLY A 37 -19.48 -0.43 10.20
CA GLY A 37 -19.88 -1.35 11.27
C GLY A 37 -19.14 -2.70 11.25
N PRO A 38 -19.34 -3.55 12.27
CA PRO A 38 -18.67 -4.83 12.40
C PRO A 38 -18.93 -5.79 11.22
N THR A 39 -20.15 -5.84 10.69
CA THR A 39 -20.51 -6.77 9.61
C THR A 39 -19.80 -6.39 8.32
N LEU A 40 -19.86 -5.11 7.93
CA LEU A 40 -19.16 -4.63 6.74
C LEU A 40 -17.63 -4.67 6.92
N SER A 41 -17.12 -4.46 8.14
CA SER A 41 -15.69 -4.65 8.43
C SER A 41 -15.23 -6.09 8.16
N CYS A 42 -16.03 -7.08 8.59
CA CYS A 42 -15.77 -8.50 8.34
C CYS A 42 -15.78 -8.80 6.84
N ILE A 43 -16.83 -8.35 6.13
CA ILE A 43 -16.97 -8.56 4.68
C ILE A 43 -15.78 -7.95 3.92
N ILE A 44 -15.47 -6.67 4.16
CA ILE A 44 -14.33 -5.99 3.50
C ILE A 44 -13.01 -6.70 3.83
N GLY A 45 -12.80 -7.07 5.10
CA GLY A 45 -11.59 -7.75 5.54
C GLY A 45 -11.37 -9.08 4.83
N GLU A 46 -12.40 -9.93 4.79
CA GLU A 46 -12.37 -11.21 4.07
C GLU A 46 -12.11 -11.02 2.58
N GLN A 47 -12.83 -10.10 1.93
CA GLN A 47 -12.65 -9.86 0.49
C GLN A 47 -11.25 -9.33 0.16
N MET A 48 -10.76 -8.33 0.90
CA MET A 48 -9.44 -7.75 0.68
C MET A 48 -8.31 -8.76 1.00
N GLN A 49 -8.49 -9.59 2.01
CA GLN A 49 -7.53 -10.66 2.32
C GLN A 49 -7.46 -11.68 1.19
N ARG A 50 -8.60 -12.11 0.64
CA ARG A 50 -8.65 -13.04 -0.50
C ARG A 50 -8.04 -12.42 -1.75
N LEU A 51 -8.36 -11.17 -2.05
CA LEU A 51 -7.75 -10.43 -3.17
C LEU A 51 -6.22 -10.39 -3.04
N LYS A 52 -5.68 -10.10 -1.86
CA LYS A 52 -4.23 -10.11 -1.61
C LYS A 52 -3.61 -11.50 -1.75
N LYS A 53 -4.21 -12.53 -1.11
CA LYS A 53 -3.61 -13.87 -1.03
C LYS A 53 -3.75 -14.69 -2.32
N CYS A 54 -4.84 -14.48 -3.06
CA CYS A 54 -5.15 -15.26 -4.26
C CYS A 54 -4.65 -14.58 -5.54
N ASP A 55 -4.08 -13.38 -5.47
CA ASP A 55 -3.41 -12.73 -6.58
C ASP A 55 -1.95 -13.21 -6.66
N ARG A 56 -1.65 -14.01 -7.69
CA ARG A 56 -0.29 -14.48 -7.98
C ARG A 56 0.68 -13.32 -8.15
N PHE A 57 0.22 -12.23 -8.75
CA PHE A 57 1.00 -11.03 -9.08
C PHE A 57 0.89 -9.94 -8.01
N TYR A 58 0.39 -10.26 -6.81
CA TYR A 58 0.43 -9.34 -5.70
C TYR A 58 1.87 -8.83 -5.50
N TYR A 59 2.06 -7.52 -5.39
CA TYR A 59 3.38 -6.90 -5.50
C TYR A 59 4.39 -7.35 -4.42
N GLU A 60 3.93 -7.88 -3.28
CA GLU A 60 4.80 -8.48 -2.24
C GLU A 60 4.93 -10.00 -2.34
N THR A 61 4.59 -10.60 -3.49
CA THR A 61 4.69 -12.04 -3.70
C THR A 61 6.11 -12.56 -3.45
N SER A 62 6.20 -13.78 -2.90
CA SER A 62 7.47 -14.47 -2.70
C SER A 62 7.86 -15.37 -3.88
N ASP A 63 7.04 -15.43 -4.94
CA ASP A 63 7.31 -16.20 -6.14
C ASP A 63 8.54 -15.61 -6.87
N ARG A 64 9.66 -16.34 -6.86
CA ARG A 64 10.94 -15.91 -7.42
C ARG A 64 10.87 -15.60 -8.93
N MET A 65 9.88 -16.13 -9.64
CA MET A 65 9.77 -15.92 -11.09
C MET A 65 9.12 -14.59 -11.46
N ILE A 66 8.41 -13.94 -10.52
CA ILE A 66 7.63 -12.72 -10.80
C ILE A 66 7.75 -11.63 -9.73
N ARG A 67 8.36 -11.93 -8.58
CA ARG A 67 8.54 -10.95 -7.50
C ARG A 67 9.40 -9.78 -7.95
N PHE A 68 9.15 -8.62 -7.36
CA PHE A 68 10.09 -7.51 -7.42
C PHE A 68 11.36 -7.83 -6.60
N THR A 69 12.48 -7.20 -6.98
CA THR A 69 13.70 -7.25 -6.15
C THR A 69 13.48 -6.49 -4.85
N SER A 70 14.33 -6.73 -3.85
CA SER A 70 14.23 -6.02 -2.56
C SER A 70 14.33 -4.50 -2.70
N ASP A 71 15.19 -4.02 -3.60
CA ASP A 71 15.38 -2.60 -3.89
C ASP A 71 14.13 -2.01 -4.57
N GLN A 72 13.58 -2.70 -5.57
CA GLN A 72 12.34 -2.29 -6.24
C GLN A 72 11.17 -2.24 -5.26
N LEU A 73 11.03 -3.25 -4.39
CA LEU A 73 9.98 -3.30 -3.38
C LEU A 73 10.12 -2.17 -2.35
N ALA A 74 11.34 -1.80 -1.98
CA ALA A 74 11.60 -0.65 -1.12
C ALA A 74 11.13 0.67 -1.78
N GLU A 75 11.35 0.84 -3.08
CA GLU A 75 10.87 2.01 -3.83
C GLU A 75 9.34 2.03 -3.97
N ILE A 76 8.69 0.88 -4.21
CA ILE A 76 7.22 0.78 -4.22
C ILE A 76 6.64 1.21 -2.87
N ARG A 77 7.21 0.74 -1.75
CA ARG A 77 6.74 1.06 -0.39
C ARG A 77 6.89 2.54 0.00
N LYS A 78 7.78 3.30 -0.65
CA LYS A 78 7.91 4.75 -0.44
C LYS A 78 6.76 5.54 -1.07
N THR A 79 6.01 4.95 -1.99
CA THR A 79 4.98 5.64 -2.76
C THR A 79 3.84 6.09 -1.84
N SER A 80 3.40 7.34 -2.01
CA SER A 80 2.24 7.91 -1.32
C SER A 80 1.26 8.50 -2.35
N MET A 81 -0.04 8.52 -2.01
CA MET A 81 -1.03 9.16 -2.87
C MET A 81 -0.76 10.67 -3.02
N ALA A 82 -0.19 11.31 -2.00
CA ALA A 82 0.28 12.70 -2.08
C ALA A 82 1.32 12.87 -3.20
N ARG A 83 2.30 11.96 -3.29
CA ARG A 83 3.31 11.96 -4.35
C ARG A 83 2.69 11.73 -5.73
N ILE A 84 1.77 10.77 -5.86
CA ILE A 84 1.07 10.49 -7.12
C ILE A 84 0.35 11.75 -7.62
N ILE A 85 -0.34 12.46 -6.73
CA ILE A 85 -1.03 13.70 -7.09
C ILE A 85 -0.04 14.79 -7.52
N CYS A 86 1.05 14.99 -6.77
CA CYS A 86 2.11 15.95 -7.12
C CYS A 86 2.71 15.69 -8.51
N ASP A 87 2.95 14.42 -8.86
CA ASP A 87 3.58 14.05 -10.14
C ASP A 87 2.65 14.19 -11.34
N ASN A 88 1.34 14.19 -11.11
CA ASN A 88 0.33 14.14 -12.17
C ASN A 88 -0.59 15.37 -12.20
N SER A 89 -0.32 16.39 -11.38
CA SER A 89 -1.14 17.61 -11.33
C SER A 89 -0.29 18.86 -11.49
N ALA A 90 -0.59 19.66 -12.51
CA ALA A 90 0.05 20.96 -12.72
C ALA A 90 -0.31 21.99 -11.63
N TYR A 91 -1.38 21.76 -10.88
CA TYR A 91 -1.89 22.69 -9.86
C TYR A 91 -1.48 22.32 -8.43
N ALA A 92 -1.08 21.06 -8.21
CA ALA A 92 -0.63 20.61 -6.90
C ALA A 92 0.81 21.08 -6.63
N SER A 93 0.94 22.20 -5.94
CA SER A 93 2.25 22.71 -5.47
C SER A 93 2.52 22.40 -4.01
N ARG A 94 1.46 22.35 -3.20
CA ARG A 94 1.48 21.99 -1.78
C ARG A 94 0.35 21.01 -1.48
N ILE A 95 0.65 19.98 -0.71
CA ILE A 95 -0.31 18.94 -0.33
C ILE A 95 0.11 18.34 1.02
N GLN A 96 -0.86 17.87 1.79
CA GLN A 96 -0.62 17.12 3.02
C GLN A 96 0.01 15.75 2.72
N SER A 97 0.79 15.22 3.67
CA SER A 97 1.50 13.95 3.49
C SER A 97 0.55 12.74 3.39
N ASN A 98 -0.53 12.74 4.19
CA ASN A 98 -1.58 11.73 4.14
C ASN A 98 -2.90 12.36 3.65
N VAL A 99 -3.20 12.15 2.37
CA VAL A 99 -4.39 12.73 1.71
C VAL A 99 -5.72 12.11 2.16
N PHE A 100 -5.70 10.99 2.87
CA PHE A 100 -6.90 10.34 3.41
C PHE A 100 -7.34 10.95 4.74
N LEU A 101 -6.50 11.80 5.34
CA LEU A 101 -6.80 12.56 6.55
C LEU A 101 -7.00 14.03 6.20
N MET A 102 -7.81 14.71 7.01
CA MET A 102 -7.92 16.16 6.93
C MET A 102 -6.55 16.79 7.23
N PRO A 103 -6.20 17.89 6.55
CA PRO A 103 -5.00 18.64 6.90
C PRO A 103 -5.14 19.27 8.28
N ASP A 104 -4.03 19.33 9.01
CA ASP A 104 -3.92 19.98 10.32
C ASP A 104 -2.52 20.60 10.48
N ASP A 105 -2.36 21.56 11.38
CA ASP A 105 -1.11 22.32 11.50
C ASP A 105 0.02 21.58 12.23
N LEU A 106 -0.23 20.40 12.81
CA LEU A 106 0.70 19.69 13.68
C LEU A 106 1.33 18.47 12.99
N VAL A 107 0.52 17.59 12.40
CA VAL A 107 0.94 16.25 11.95
C VAL A 107 0.72 16.06 10.45
N ASN A 108 -0.32 16.68 9.87
CA ASN A 108 -0.67 16.52 8.46
C ASN A 108 -0.76 17.87 7.71
N SER A 109 0.18 18.77 8.01
CA SER A 109 0.19 20.10 7.38
C SER A 109 0.61 20.02 5.91
N PRO A 110 0.02 20.80 5.01
CA PRO A 110 0.44 20.84 3.62
C PRO A 110 1.91 21.25 3.47
N MET A 111 2.69 20.41 2.78
CA MET A 111 4.12 20.63 2.49
C MET A 111 4.35 20.78 0.98
N LYS A 112 5.52 21.25 0.55
CA LYS A 112 5.80 21.39 -0.89
C LYS A 112 5.94 20.01 -1.53
N CYS A 113 5.46 19.86 -2.76
CA CYS A 113 5.65 18.61 -3.51
C CYS A 113 7.12 18.19 -3.66
N SER A 114 8.05 19.16 -3.70
CA SER A 114 9.50 18.90 -3.73
C SER A 114 10.05 18.25 -2.46
N GLU A 115 9.34 18.37 -1.34
CA GLU A 115 9.74 17.79 -0.05
C GLU A 115 9.18 16.36 0.11
N ILE A 116 8.26 15.93 -0.76
CA ILE A 116 7.69 14.59 -0.77
C ILE A 116 8.56 13.69 -1.65
N SER A 117 9.23 12.72 -1.04
CA SER A 117 10.10 11.78 -1.75
C SER A 117 9.34 10.99 -2.82
N GLY A 118 9.93 10.92 -4.01
CA GLY A 118 9.44 10.10 -5.13
C GLY A 118 10.10 8.73 -5.19
N MET A 119 9.59 7.88 -6.09
CA MET A 119 10.16 6.58 -6.41
C MET A 119 11.47 6.75 -7.19
N ASP A 120 12.53 6.03 -6.83
CA ASP A 120 13.75 5.94 -7.64
C ASP A 120 13.61 4.85 -8.72
N PHE A 121 13.27 5.27 -9.94
CA PHE A 121 13.12 4.36 -11.08
C PHE A 121 14.45 3.76 -11.56
N THR A 122 15.61 4.21 -11.08
CA THR A 122 16.90 3.62 -11.48
C THR A 122 17.04 2.17 -11.00
N LYS A 123 16.21 1.72 -10.05
CA LYS A 123 16.13 0.32 -9.59
C LYS A 123 15.49 -0.65 -10.59
N TRP A 124 14.88 -0.13 -11.66
CA TRP A 124 14.38 -0.91 -12.79
C TRP A 124 15.31 -0.88 -14.00
N ALA A 125 16.43 -0.15 -13.93
CA ALA A 125 17.40 -0.15 -15.00
C ALA A 125 18.06 -1.53 -15.12
N GLU A 126 17.96 -2.15 -16.30
CA GLU A 126 18.66 -3.39 -16.60
C GLU A 126 20.17 -3.11 -16.67
N ARG A 127 20.94 -3.83 -15.85
CA ARG A 127 22.40 -3.74 -15.80
C ARG A 127 22.99 -5.14 -15.84
N ASP A 128 24.11 -5.28 -16.55
CA ASP A 128 24.94 -6.47 -16.57
C ASP A 128 25.96 -6.50 -15.41
N TYR A 129 25.82 -5.59 -14.44
CA TYR A 129 26.66 -5.49 -13.24
C TYR A 129 25.90 -4.95 -12.02
N CYS A 130 26.42 -5.28 -10.85
CA CYS A 130 26.01 -4.74 -9.55
C CYS A 130 27.11 -3.84 -8.98
N VAL A 131 26.73 -2.81 -8.21
CA VAL A 131 27.68 -1.97 -7.46
C VAL A 131 27.52 -2.24 -5.97
N VAL A 132 28.57 -2.75 -5.34
CA VAL A 132 28.61 -3.08 -3.90
C VAL A 132 29.78 -2.35 -3.26
N ASP A 133 29.50 -1.42 -2.35
CA ASP A 133 30.53 -0.64 -1.65
C ASP A 133 31.55 0.02 -2.62
N GLY A 134 31.02 0.66 -3.68
CA GLY A 134 31.82 1.28 -4.74
C GLY A 134 32.51 0.32 -5.71
N ARG A 135 32.36 -1.00 -5.54
CA ARG A 135 32.97 -2.03 -6.42
C ARG A 135 31.96 -2.59 -7.40
N ILE A 136 32.39 -2.78 -8.64
CA ILE A 136 31.60 -3.41 -9.68
C ILE A 136 31.75 -4.94 -9.61
N VAL A 137 30.63 -5.66 -9.66
CA VAL A 137 30.55 -7.12 -9.76
C VAL A 137 29.70 -7.46 -10.98
N SER A 138 30.29 -8.07 -12.01
CA SER A 138 29.55 -8.48 -13.20
C SER A 138 28.50 -9.54 -12.88
N MET A 139 27.42 -9.57 -13.65
CA MET A 139 26.33 -10.54 -13.52
C MET A 139 26.86 -11.99 -13.45
N GLY A 140 26.37 -12.77 -12.49
CA GLY A 140 26.77 -14.16 -12.25
C GLY A 140 28.15 -14.34 -11.60
N LYS A 141 28.84 -13.26 -11.20
CA LYS A 141 30.12 -13.32 -10.50
C LYS A 141 29.96 -13.08 -9.01
N THR A 142 30.80 -13.75 -8.22
CA THR A 142 30.95 -13.54 -6.78
C THR A 142 32.24 -12.77 -6.50
N ARG A 143 32.19 -11.81 -5.57
CA ARG A 143 33.35 -11.01 -5.15
C ARG A 143 33.36 -10.85 -3.63
N ASN A 144 34.54 -11.01 -3.03
CA ASN A 144 34.74 -10.69 -1.61
C ASN A 144 34.75 -9.16 -1.43
N ILE A 145 33.80 -8.66 -0.65
CA ILE A 145 33.70 -7.24 -0.29
C ILE A 145 34.59 -6.97 0.91
N THR A 146 34.42 -7.77 1.97
CA THR A 146 35.27 -7.81 3.16
C THR A 146 35.78 -9.25 3.38
N PRO A 147 36.72 -9.49 4.32
CA PRO A 147 37.23 -10.84 4.57
C PRO A 147 36.14 -11.88 4.91
N CYS A 148 34.99 -11.44 5.44
CA CYS A 148 33.90 -12.31 5.86
C CYS A 148 32.62 -12.15 5.01
N VAL A 149 32.60 -11.22 4.04
CA VAL A 149 31.41 -10.92 3.23
C VAL A 149 31.75 -11.10 1.77
N SER A 150 31.17 -12.14 1.15
CA SER A 150 31.16 -12.34 -0.30
C SER A 150 29.79 -12.00 -0.85
N CYS A 151 29.75 -11.27 -1.95
CA CYS A 151 28.51 -10.89 -2.62
C CYS A 151 28.49 -11.46 -4.04
N THR A 152 27.35 -12.01 -4.46
CA THR A 152 27.11 -12.49 -5.81
C THR A 152 26.16 -11.55 -6.52
N CYS A 153 26.53 -11.08 -7.72
CA CYS A 153 25.62 -10.31 -8.54
C CYS A 153 24.68 -11.26 -9.29
N THR A 154 23.39 -11.14 -9.03
CA THR A 154 22.32 -11.95 -9.62
C THR A 154 21.33 -11.06 -10.36
N LEU A 155 20.41 -11.68 -11.12
CA LEU A 155 19.29 -10.96 -11.74
C LEU A 155 18.41 -10.26 -10.71
N GLU A 156 18.39 -10.74 -9.46
CA GLU A 156 17.62 -10.14 -8.36
C GLU A 156 18.38 -9.02 -7.63
N GLY A 157 19.60 -8.70 -8.09
CA GLY A 157 20.52 -7.79 -7.42
C GLY A 157 21.61 -8.53 -6.64
N VAL A 158 22.07 -7.95 -5.55
CA VAL A 158 23.20 -8.45 -4.76
C VAL A 158 22.70 -9.44 -3.72
N GLY A 159 23.22 -10.67 -3.77
CA GLY A 159 22.96 -11.74 -2.79
C GLY A 159 24.21 -12.25 -2.09
#